data_AF-A0AAE1MKP9-F1
#
_entry.id   AF-A0AAE1MKP9-F1
#
_cell.length_a   1.000
_cell.length_b   1.000
_cell.length_c   1.000
_cell.angle_alpha   90.00
_cell.angle_beta   90.00
_cell.angle_gamma   90.00
#
_symmetry.space_group_name_H-M   'P 1'
#
loop_
_entity.id
_entity.type
_entity.pdbx_description
1 polymer ?
#
loop_
_entity_poly.entity_id
_entity_poly.type
_entity_poly.pdbx_seq_one_letter_code
_entity_poly.pdbx_strand_id
1 'polypeptide(L)'
;MHMWATRDTLHTELEKLREEQKYMEDDSKNVQTRWHSLREEKMKVANTLQNVKRVEEELERLIEKKNVVDLDEKHLSDALGPLSQEKDRLLADHNELKIRRSQEYEDLLEQKRRYQQEAEELFKMNSKITECNDSNLRKGDMLRELQEKKSLSESKLQSCYITKKEISSELKKSEKLVLEQDQLKRNIVDNLNYRKTKAKVDQLGTEIETLEERMLKIGGISRVESELQKLSHERERLLSELNKCRGTMSVYQDNIKKNKVDLKQAQYKDIDKRYYDQLIQLKTTEMANKDLDRYYNALDKALMRFHTMKMEEINKIIRELWQQTYRGQDIDYISIHSDSEGAGTRSYSYNVLMQTGDAELEMRGRCSAGQKVLASLIIRLALAETFCLNCGILALDEPTTNLDGPNAESLAAALLRIMADRKSQENFQLIVITHDERFAQLIGQRQHAEKYYRVAKDDHQHSIIEAQEISA
;
A
#
# COMPACT_ATOMS: atom_id res chain seq x y z
N MET A 1 -56.05 30.65 44.76
CA MET A 1 -55.49 29.28 44.74
C MET A 1 -55.50 28.65 43.34
N HIS A 2 -56.62 28.69 42.60
CA HIS A 2 -56.69 28.12 41.24
C HIS A 2 -55.68 28.68 40.23
N MET A 3 -55.47 30.00 40.20
CA MET A 3 -54.59 30.66 39.23
C MET A 3 -53.09 30.29 39.38
N TRP A 4 -52.66 29.94 40.59
CA TRP A 4 -51.28 29.53 40.86
C TRP A 4 -51.03 28.09 40.43
N ALA A 5 -52.00 27.20 40.66
CA ALA A 5 -51.93 25.82 40.18
C ALA A 5 -51.89 25.74 38.65
N THR A 6 -52.67 26.58 37.95
CA THR A 6 -52.65 26.64 36.48
C THR A 6 -51.32 27.18 35.93
N ARG A 7 -50.67 28.10 36.66
CA ARG A 7 -49.37 28.66 36.29
C ARG A 7 -48.26 27.62 36.41
N ASP A 8 -48.26 26.82 37.49
CA ASP A 8 -47.27 25.75 37.68
C ASP A 8 -47.42 24.65 36.64
N THR A 9 -48.66 24.21 36.33
CA THR A 9 -48.89 23.21 35.28
C THR A 9 -48.41 23.69 33.91
N LEU A 10 -48.67 24.96 33.57
CA LEU A 10 -48.17 25.55 32.32
C LEU A 10 -46.65 25.68 32.31
N HIS A 11 -46.01 25.93 33.47
CA HIS A 11 -44.56 25.99 33.57
C HIS A 11 -43.92 24.63 33.33
N THR A 12 -44.47 23.58 33.96
CA THR A 12 -44.00 22.19 33.77
C THR A 12 -44.19 21.71 32.33
N GLU A 13 -45.30 22.05 31.68
CA GLU A 13 -45.51 21.74 30.26
C GLU A 13 -44.53 22.47 29.35
N LEU A 14 -44.23 23.74 29.66
CA LEU A 14 -43.26 24.53 28.89
C LEU A 14 -41.84 24.00 29.05
N GLU A 15 -41.48 23.49 30.23
CA GLU A 15 -40.20 22.84 30.50
C GLU A 15 -40.05 21.51 29.75
N LYS A 16 -41.12 20.68 29.73
CA LYS A 16 -41.16 19.46 28.90
C LYS A 16 -41.01 19.76 27.42
N LEU A 17 -41.73 20.77 26.90
CA LEU A 17 -41.61 21.18 25.51
C LEU A 17 -40.20 21.70 25.16
N ARG A 18 -39.51 22.36 26.10
CA ARG A 18 -38.12 22.77 25.93
C ARG A 18 -37.15 21.59 25.91
N GLU A 19 -37.36 20.58 26.76
CA GLU A 19 -36.57 19.35 26.73
C GLU A 19 -36.78 18.56 25.44
N GLU A 20 -38.03 18.43 24.99
CA GLU A 20 -38.36 17.81 23.70
C GLU A 20 -37.75 18.59 22.53
N GLN A 21 -37.83 19.92 22.54
CA GLN A 21 -37.19 20.75 21.51
C GLN A 21 -35.67 20.52 21.49
N LYS A 22 -35.03 20.49 22.66
CA LYS A 22 -33.58 20.26 22.77
C LYS A 22 -33.19 18.87 22.28
N TYR A 23 -33.98 17.85 22.62
CA TYR A 23 -33.79 16.48 22.12
C TYR A 23 -33.91 16.41 20.60
N MET A 24 -34.92 17.05 20.03
CA MET A 24 -35.13 17.11 18.58
C MET A 24 -34.03 17.90 17.85
N GLU A 25 -33.51 18.97 18.44
CA GLU A 25 -32.37 19.72 17.90
C GLU A 25 -31.07 18.89 17.89
N ASP A 26 -30.81 18.13 18.96
CA ASP A 26 -29.62 17.27 19.05
C ASP A 26 -29.76 16.04 18.12
N ASP A 27 -30.95 15.46 18.00
CA ASP A 27 -31.21 14.37 17.05
C ASP A 27 -31.06 14.84 15.59
N SER A 28 -31.57 16.04 15.27
CA SER A 28 -31.39 16.67 13.95
C SER A 28 -29.91 16.88 13.61
N LYS A 29 -29.10 17.39 14.57
CA LYS A 29 -27.64 17.52 14.39
C LYS A 29 -26.95 16.18 14.18
N ASN A 30 -27.36 15.14 14.91
CA ASN A 30 -26.80 13.79 14.75
C ASN A 30 -27.14 13.21 13.37
N VAL A 31 -28.39 13.34 12.93
CA VAL A 31 -28.82 12.91 11.60
C VAL A 31 -28.07 13.67 10.51
N GLN A 32 -27.87 14.98 10.67
CA GLN A 32 -27.11 15.80 9.72
C GLN A 32 -25.64 15.37 9.64
N THR A 33 -25.00 15.09 10.79
CA THR A 33 -23.62 14.59 10.85
C THR A 33 -23.50 13.22 10.17
N ARG A 34 -24.44 12.32 10.43
CA ARG A 34 -24.48 10.99 9.81
C ARG A 34 -24.71 11.08 8.30
N TRP A 35 -25.57 11.99 7.84
CA TRP A 35 -25.79 12.25 6.42
C TRP A 35 -24.53 12.77 5.73
N HIS A 36 -23.80 13.70 6.35
CA HIS A 36 -22.53 14.19 5.81
C HIS A 36 -21.48 13.08 5.70
N SER A 37 -21.34 12.24 6.73
CA SER A 37 -20.43 11.09 6.72
C SER A 37 -20.77 10.09 5.60
N LEU A 38 -22.05 9.69 5.48
CA LEU A 38 -22.52 8.81 4.41
C LEU A 38 -22.32 9.41 3.00
N ARG A 39 -22.50 10.73 2.87
CA ARG A 39 -22.26 11.44 1.60
C ARG A 39 -20.78 11.46 1.23
N GLU A 40 -19.89 11.62 2.20
CA GLU A 40 -18.44 11.57 1.98
C GLU A 40 -17.99 10.15 1.59
N GLU A 41 -18.51 9.11 2.26
CA GLU A 41 -18.26 7.73 1.87
C GLU A 41 -18.76 7.42 0.47
N LYS A 42 -19.98 7.86 0.12
CA LYS A 42 -20.53 7.71 -1.24
C LYS A 42 -19.63 8.37 -2.28
N MET A 43 -19.09 9.55 -2.01
CA MET A 43 -18.12 10.22 -2.91
C MET A 43 -16.81 9.44 -3.05
N LYS A 44 -16.28 8.88 -1.95
CA LYS A 44 -15.08 8.03 -1.97
C LYS A 44 -15.31 6.76 -2.81
N VAL A 45 -16.47 6.11 -2.65
CA VAL A 45 -16.85 4.93 -3.43
C VAL A 45 -17.05 5.28 -4.91
N ALA A 46 -17.65 6.42 -5.22
CA ALA A 46 -17.82 6.87 -6.61
C ALA A 46 -16.45 7.14 -7.30
N ASN A 47 -15.51 7.78 -6.60
CA ASN A 47 -14.16 8.02 -7.12
C ASN A 47 -13.37 6.72 -7.31
N THR A 48 -13.47 5.78 -6.37
CA THR A 48 -12.82 4.47 -6.52
C THR A 48 -13.39 3.68 -7.68
N LEU A 49 -14.72 3.70 -7.88
CA LEU A 49 -15.36 3.07 -9.03
C LEU A 49 -14.92 3.69 -10.37
N GLN A 50 -14.77 5.02 -10.43
CA GLN A 50 -14.25 5.70 -11.62
C GLN A 50 -12.79 5.31 -11.90
N ASN A 51 -11.96 5.16 -10.87
CA ASN A 51 -10.59 4.69 -11.02
C ASN A 51 -10.53 3.23 -11.50
N VAL A 52 -11.41 2.35 -11.02
CA VAL A 52 -11.51 0.96 -11.48
C VAL A 52 -11.84 0.93 -12.98
N LYS A 53 -12.85 1.67 -13.42
CA LYS A 53 -13.20 1.77 -14.86
C LYS A 53 -12.03 2.24 -15.72
N ARG A 54 -11.28 3.26 -15.25
CA ARG A 54 -10.09 3.75 -15.97
C ARG A 54 -9.02 2.67 -16.10
N VAL A 55 -8.80 1.88 -15.05
CA VAL A 55 -7.81 0.79 -15.04
C VAL A 55 -8.27 -0.36 -15.95
N GLU A 56 -9.56 -0.67 -15.98
CA GLU A 56 -10.13 -1.66 -16.93
C GLU A 56 -9.93 -1.23 -18.39
N GLU A 57 -10.20 0.04 -18.72
CA GLU A 57 -9.96 0.59 -20.07
C GLU A 57 -8.46 0.64 -20.45
N GLU A 58 -7.57 0.84 -19.48
CA GLU A 58 -6.12 0.77 -19.68
C GLU A 58 -5.66 -0.68 -19.90
N LEU A 59 -6.22 -1.64 -19.15
CA LEU A 59 -5.92 -3.06 -19.30
C LEU A 59 -6.36 -3.59 -20.67
N GLU A 60 -7.55 -3.21 -21.13
CA GLU A 60 -8.08 -3.62 -22.43
C GLU A 60 -7.20 -3.10 -23.59
N ARG A 61 -6.76 -1.83 -23.50
CA ARG A 61 -5.78 -1.25 -24.44
C ARG A 61 -4.43 -1.95 -24.42
N LEU A 62 -3.97 -2.41 -23.26
CA LEU A 62 -2.71 -3.15 -23.15
C LEU A 62 -2.82 -4.56 -23.73
N ILE A 63 -3.96 -5.24 -23.55
CA ILE A 63 -4.24 -6.53 -24.17
C ILE A 63 -4.23 -6.40 -25.70
N GLU A 64 -4.87 -5.36 -26.23
CA GLU A 64 -4.91 -5.11 -27.66
C GLU A 64 -3.50 -4.83 -28.23
N LYS A 65 -2.71 -4.00 -27.55
CA LYS A 65 -1.29 -3.78 -27.91
C LYS A 65 -0.46 -5.06 -27.85
N LYS A 66 -0.66 -5.90 -26.83
CA LYS A 66 0.03 -7.19 -26.72
C LYS A 66 -0.30 -8.08 -27.91
N ASN A 67 -1.57 -8.18 -28.29
CA ASN A 67 -1.99 -9.01 -29.42
C ASN A 67 -1.37 -8.54 -30.74
N VAL A 68 -1.24 -7.21 -30.95
CA VAL A 68 -0.55 -6.66 -32.13
C VAL A 68 0.92 -7.04 -32.13
N VAL A 69 1.61 -6.93 -30.98
CA VAL A 69 3.02 -7.32 -30.87
C VAL A 69 3.21 -8.82 -31.07
N ASP A 70 2.33 -9.66 -30.53
CA ASP A 70 2.39 -11.12 -30.74
C ASP A 70 2.19 -11.48 -32.23
N LEU A 71 1.33 -10.74 -32.95
CA LEU A 71 1.16 -10.86 -34.40
C LEU A 71 2.41 -10.42 -35.16
N ASP A 72 3.00 -9.28 -34.81
CA ASP A 72 4.23 -8.78 -35.43
C ASP A 72 5.42 -9.72 -35.18
N GLU A 73 5.55 -10.28 -33.97
CA GLU A 73 6.58 -11.27 -33.63
C GLU A 73 6.42 -12.54 -34.48
N LYS A 74 5.18 -12.99 -34.69
CA LYS A 74 4.89 -14.13 -35.54
C LYS A 74 5.21 -13.84 -37.02
N HIS A 75 4.85 -12.66 -37.52
CA HIS A 75 5.18 -12.24 -38.89
C HIS A 75 6.70 -12.11 -39.11
N LEU A 76 7.44 -11.58 -38.14
CA LEU A 76 8.90 -11.49 -38.19
C LEU A 76 9.55 -12.88 -38.11
N SER A 77 9.00 -13.78 -37.29
CA SER A 77 9.46 -15.17 -37.20
C SER A 77 9.25 -15.93 -38.51
N ASP A 78 8.09 -15.77 -39.14
CA ASP A 78 7.78 -16.38 -40.44
C ASP A 78 8.66 -15.80 -41.56
N ALA A 79 9.01 -14.51 -41.50
CA ALA A 79 9.90 -13.86 -42.47
C ALA A 79 11.38 -14.27 -42.35
N LEU A 80 11.83 -14.70 -41.17
CA LEU A 80 13.21 -15.16 -40.93
C LEU A 80 13.55 -16.43 -41.73
N GLY A 81 12.59 -17.32 -41.97
CA GLY A 81 12.80 -18.55 -42.74
C GLY A 81 13.24 -18.28 -44.19
N PRO A 82 12.45 -17.55 -45.00
CA PRO A 82 12.81 -17.17 -46.37
C PRO A 82 14.11 -16.36 -46.45
N LEU A 83 14.32 -15.41 -45.53
CA LEU A 83 15.55 -14.61 -45.49
C LEU A 83 16.79 -15.45 -45.16
N SER A 84 16.68 -16.45 -44.29
CA SER A 84 17.78 -17.38 -44.01
C SER A 84 18.08 -18.25 -45.23
N GLN A 85 17.06 -18.76 -45.91
CA GLN A 85 17.25 -19.54 -47.15
C GLN A 85 17.90 -18.71 -48.26
N GLU A 86 17.51 -17.44 -48.41
CA GLU A 86 18.12 -16.53 -49.39
C GLU A 86 19.57 -16.20 -49.04
N LYS A 87 19.88 -16.01 -47.74
CA LYS A 87 21.27 -15.84 -47.27
C LYS A 87 22.13 -17.06 -47.61
N ASP A 88 21.60 -18.26 -47.37
CA ASP A 88 22.32 -19.51 -47.62
C ASP A 88 22.52 -19.77 -49.13
N ARG A 89 21.54 -19.39 -49.97
CA ARG A 89 21.69 -19.38 -51.43
C ARG A 89 22.77 -18.41 -51.91
N LEU A 90 22.73 -17.16 -51.47
CA LEU A 90 23.72 -16.15 -51.84
C LEU A 90 25.14 -16.53 -51.37
N LEU A 91 25.27 -17.19 -50.22
CA LEU A 91 26.54 -17.75 -49.74
C LEU A 91 27.04 -18.90 -50.61
N ALA A 92 26.15 -19.79 -51.07
CA ALA A 92 26.49 -20.86 -52.00
C ALA A 92 26.97 -20.28 -53.35
N ASP A 93 26.23 -19.32 -53.92
CA ASP A 93 26.58 -18.64 -55.16
C ASP A 93 27.90 -17.88 -55.06
N HIS A 94 28.16 -17.21 -53.92
CA HIS A 94 29.43 -16.52 -53.66
C HIS A 94 30.60 -17.51 -53.62
N ASN A 95 30.43 -18.65 -52.95
CA ASN A 95 31.47 -19.68 -52.89
C ASN A 95 31.72 -20.30 -54.27
N GLU A 96 30.69 -20.53 -55.07
CA GLU A 96 30.83 -21.05 -56.44
C GLU A 96 31.57 -20.05 -57.35
N LEU A 97 31.20 -18.77 -57.30
CA LEU A 97 31.88 -17.69 -58.03
C LEU A 97 33.34 -17.54 -57.61
N LYS A 98 33.64 -17.70 -56.31
CA LYS A 98 35.01 -17.67 -55.79
C LYS A 98 35.85 -18.82 -56.33
N ILE A 99 35.30 -20.04 -56.36
CA ILE A 99 35.97 -21.23 -56.92
C ILE A 99 36.22 -21.01 -58.43
N ARG A 100 35.20 -20.56 -59.17
CA ARG A 100 35.31 -20.29 -60.61
C ARG A 100 36.39 -19.25 -60.92
N ARG A 101 36.42 -18.13 -60.18
CA ARG A 101 37.44 -17.10 -60.33
C ARG A 101 38.84 -17.60 -59.99
N SER A 102 38.99 -18.48 -58.99
CA SER A 102 40.30 -19.08 -58.68
C SER A 102 40.78 -20.00 -59.80
N GLN A 103 39.89 -20.79 -60.41
CA GLN A 103 40.22 -21.65 -61.55
C GLN A 103 40.61 -20.82 -62.79
N GLU A 104 39.83 -19.79 -63.13
CA GLU A 104 40.17 -18.86 -64.23
C GLU A 104 41.53 -18.18 -64.02
N TYR A 105 41.85 -17.81 -62.77
CA TYR A 105 43.14 -17.19 -62.44
C TYR A 105 44.31 -18.16 -62.59
N GLU A 106 44.12 -19.43 -62.24
CA GLU A 106 45.11 -20.48 -62.37
C GLU A 106 45.36 -20.84 -63.86
N ASP A 107 44.29 -20.91 -64.67
CA ASP A 107 44.37 -21.08 -66.12
C ASP A 107 45.11 -19.93 -66.82
N LEU A 108 44.86 -18.68 -66.40
CA LEU A 108 45.55 -17.48 -66.91
C LEU A 108 47.04 -17.48 -66.54
N LEU A 109 47.41 -17.97 -65.35
CA LEU A 109 48.79 -18.13 -64.93
C LEU A 109 49.52 -19.19 -65.78
N GLU A 110 48.84 -20.29 -66.11
CA GLU A 110 49.35 -21.35 -66.98
C GLU A 110 49.60 -20.81 -68.41
N GLN A 111 48.66 -20.04 -68.96
CA GLN A 111 48.83 -19.39 -70.27
C GLN A 111 49.99 -18.38 -70.29
N LYS A 112 50.13 -17.57 -69.24
CA LYS A 112 51.24 -16.63 -69.10
C LYS A 112 52.60 -17.35 -69.09
N ARG A 113 52.69 -18.50 -68.42
CA ARG A 113 53.91 -19.33 -68.43
C ARG A 113 54.25 -19.83 -69.83
N ARG A 114 53.26 -20.28 -70.62
CA ARG A 114 53.47 -20.71 -72.01
C ARG A 114 54.00 -19.59 -72.90
N TYR A 115 53.39 -18.41 -72.83
CA TYR A 115 53.87 -17.25 -73.60
C TYR A 115 55.29 -16.79 -73.20
N GLN A 116 55.67 -16.92 -71.92
CA GLN A 116 57.04 -16.64 -71.50
C GLN A 116 58.06 -17.64 -72.07
N GLN A 117 57.70 -18.92 -72.13
CA GLN A 117 58.56 -19.95 -72.74
C GLN A 117 58.73 -19.72 -74.26
N GLU A 118 57.65 -19.39 -74.97
CA GLU A 118 57.72 -19.05 -76.41
C GLU A 118 58.59 -17.81 -76.69
N ALA A 119 58.52 -16.79 -75.83
CA ALA A 119 59.34 -15.59 -75.94
C ALA A 119 60.83 -15.87 -75.72
N GLU A 120 61.18 -16.76 -74.79
CA GLU A 120 62.57 -17.19 -74.55
C GLU A 120 63.15 -18.01 -75.71
N GLU A 121 62.33 -18.82 -76.38
CA GLU A 121 62.73 -19.55 -77.59
C GLU A 121 62.98 -18.60 -78.78
N LEU A 122 62.12 -17.60 -78.98
CA LEU A 122 62.33 -16.55 -79.98
C LEU A 122 63.60 -15.72 -79.71
N PHE A 123 63.91 -15.45 -78.44
CA PHE A 123 65.13 -14.73 -78.06
C PHE A 123 66.40 -15.54 -78.40
N LYS A 124 66.38 -16.86 -78.19
CA LYS A 124 67.47 -17.78 -78.60
C LYS A 124 67.61 -17.90 -80.12
N MET A 125 66.52 -17.76 -80.87
CA MET A 125 66.54 -17.75 -82.34
C MET A 125 67.13 -16.43 -82.86
N ASN A 126 66.79 -15.31 -82.23
CA ASN A 126 67.27 -13.98 -82.60
C ASN A 126 68.78 -13.80 -82.29
N SER A 127 69.29 -14.40 -81.21
CA SER A 127 70.73 -14.39 -80.90
C SER A 127 71.59 -15.22 -81.87
N LYS A 128 70.98 -16.11 -82.67
CA LYS A 128 71.68 -16.87 -83.72
C LYS A 128 71.75 -16.15 -85.08
N ILE A 129 70.97 -15.08 -85.26
CA ILE A 129 70.92 -14.29 -86.51
C ILE A 129 71.86 -13.08 -86.45
N THR A 130 72.23 -12.61 -85.26
CA THR A 130 73.13 -11.46 -85.07
C THR A 130 74.61 -11.81 -84.95
N GLU A 131 75.00 -13.07 -85.13
CA GLU A 131 76.38 -13.55 -85.01
C GLU A 131 77.02 -13.97 -86.37
N CYS A 132 76.43 -13.56 -87.50
CA CYS A 132 76.95 -13.86 -88.84
C CYS A 132 77.33 -12.58 -89.63
N ASN A 133 78.60 -12.20 -89.47
CA ASN A 133 79.50 -11.65 -90.48
C ASN A 133 79.35 -10.20 -90.98
N ASP A 134 80.02 -9.32 -90.23
CA ASP A 134 80.86 -8.24 -90.78
C ASP A 134 82.25 -8.80 -91.19
N SER A 135 82.63 -8.70 -92.48
CA SER A 135 84.04 -8.53 -92.91
C SER A 135 84.17 -8.23 -94.42
N ASN A 136 84.51 -6.96 -94.76
CA ASN A 136 85.54 -6.43 -95.69
C ASN A 136 86.12 -7.30 -96.86
N LEU A 137 86.62 -6.82 -98.01
CA LEU A 137 86.72 -5.53 -98.77
C LEU A 137 87.68 -5.77 -99.99
N ARG A 138 87.55 -4.99 -101.09
CA ARG A 138 88.59 -4.45 -102.06
C ARG A 138 88.36 -4.69 -103.57
N LYS A 139 88.17 -3.62 -104.37
CA LYS A 139 89.10 -2.78 -105.22
C LYS A 139 89.52 -3.48 -106.53
N GLY A 140 89.60 -2.90 -107.74
CA GLY A 140 89.62 -1.51 -108.24
C GLY A 140 90.95 -1.25 -108.98
N ASP A 141 90.92 -0.93 -110.30
CA ASP A 141 92.04 -0.44 -111.16
C ASP A 141 91.55 -0.34 -112.64
N MET A 142 91.97 0.52 -113.59
CA MET A 142 92.88 1.66 -113.73
C MET A 142 92.61 2.24 -115.14
N LEU A 143 92.19 3.50 -115.29
CA LEU A 143 92.99 4.60 -115.85
C LEU A 143 93.95 4.24 -117.00
N ARG A 144 93.69 4.76 -118.23
CA ARG A 144 94.66 5.45 -119.13
C ARG A 144 94.18 5.55 -120.58
N GLU A 145 93.46 6.62 -120.89
CA GLU A 145 93.40 7.28 -122.21
C GLU A 145 93.01 8.74 -121.91
N LEU A 146 93.81 9.41 -121.09
CA LEU A 146 94.95 10.21 -121.55
C LEU A 146 94.61 11.07 -122.76
N GLN A 147 94.44 12.35 -122.42
CA GLN A 147 95.34 13.38 -122.93
C GLN A 147 95.08 13.95 -124.32
N GLU A 148 94.01 13.54 -125.02
CA GLU A 148 93.49 14.27 -126.19
C GLU A 148 92.32 15.21 -125.85
N LYS A 149 91.58 14.94 -124.76
CA LYS A 149 90.43 15.76 -124.32
C LYS A 149 90.77 17.15 -123.78
N LYS A 150 92.04 17.53 -123.74
CA LYS A 150 92.50 18.80 -123.14
C LYS A 150 92.11 20.02 -123.98
N SER A 151 92.13 19.94 -125.32
CA SER A 151 91.81 21.09 -126.18
C SER A 151 90.30 21.33 -126.36
N LEU A 152 89.46 20.30 -126.21
CA LEU A 152 88.00 20.45 -126.26
C LEU A 152 87.41 21.02 -124.95
N SER A 153 88.13 20.87 -123.83
CA SER A 153 87.66 21.29 -122.50
C SER A 153 87.73 22.80 -122.27
N GLU A 154 88.57 23.54 -123.00
CA GLU A 154 88.67 25.00 -122.86
C GLU A 154 87.50 25.72 -123.56
N SER A 155 87.03 25.21 -124.71
CA SER A 155 85.89 25.81 -125.42
C SER A 155 84.55 25.54 -124.72
N LYS A 156 84.42 24.41 -123.99
CA LYS A 156 83.24 24.12 -123.13
C LYS A 156 83.22 24.94 -121.84
N LEU A 157 84.37 25.41 -121.35
CA LEU A 157 84.44 26.18 -120.10
C LEU A 157 83.76 27.55 -120.21
N GLN A 158 83.81 28.16 -121.40
CA GLN A 158 83.27 29.50 -121.64
C GLN A 158 81.73 29.48 -121.81
N SER A 159 81.18 28.42 -122.40
CA SER A 159 79.73 28.14 -122.41
C SER A 159 79.21 27.86 -120.98
N CYS A 160 79.95 27.07 -120.19
CA CYS A 160 79.57 26.74 -118.82
C CYS A 160 79.47 27.98 -117.90
N TYR A 161 80.28 29.03 -118.14
CA TYR A 161 80.27 30.24 -117.31
C TYR A 161 78.99 31.06 -117.48
N ILE A 162 78.39 31.07 -118.67
CA ILE A 162 77.14 31.79 -118.95
C ILE A 162 75.96 31.07 -118.26
N THR A 163 75.85 29.74 -118.43
CA THR A 163 74.85 28.91 -117.73
C THR A 163 74.98 28.96 -116.20
N LYS A 164 76.21 29.07 -115.66
CA LYS A 164 76.42 29.21 -114.21
C LYS A 164 75.82 30.52 -113.67
N LYS A 165 75.87 31.60 -114.46
CA LYS A 165 75.36 32.91 -114.04
C LYS A 165 73.83 32.95 -114.04
N GLU A 166 73.19 32.34 -115.04
CA GLU A 166 71.73 32.19 -115.12
C GLU A 166 71.18 31.30 -114.00
N ILE A 167 71.78 30.13 -113.78
CA ILE A 167 71.41 29.20 -112.70
C ILE A 167 71.55 29.86 -111.31
N SER A 168 72.58 30.69 -111.10
CA SER A 168 72.71 31.41 -109.81
C SER A 168 71.63 32.48 -109.59
N SER A 169 71.08 33.03 -110.68
CA SER A 169 70.00 34.03 -110.61
C SER A 169 68.66 33.38 -110.30
N GLU A 170 68.40 32.19 -110.84
CA GLU A 170 67.21 31.38 -110.52
C GLU A 170 67.29 30.80 -109.11
N LEU A 171 68.49 30.38 -108.66
CA LEU A 171 68.71 29.92 -107.29
C LEU A 171 68.34 30.99 -106.25
N LYS A 172 68.76 32.25 -106.47
CA LYS A 172 68.39 33.37 -105.59
C LYS A 172 66.90 33.72 -105.59
N LYS A 173 66.18 33.48 -106.70
CA LYS A 173 64.71 33.61 -106.74
C LYS A 173 64.03 32.48 -105.98
N SER A 174 64.52 31.25 -106.12
CA SER A 174 64.00 30.08 -105.41
C SER A 174 64.22 30.18 -103.90
N GLU A 175 65.38 30.65 -103.44
CA GLU A 175 65.67 30.88 -102.01
C GLU A 175 64.73 31.89 -101.36
N LYS A 176 64.35 32.97 -102.06
CA LYS A 176 63.36 33.94 -101.55
C LYS A 176 61.97 33.33 -101.38
N LEU A 177 61.53 32.52 -102.33
CA LEU A 177 60.20 31.86 -102.26
C LEU A 177 60.13 30.82 -101.14
N VAL A 178 61.23 30.12 -100.85
CA VAL A 178 61.32 29.17 -99.74
C VAL A 178 61.19 29.88 -98.39
N LEU A 179 61.81 31.06 -98.25
CA LEU A 179 61.74 31.86 -97.02
C LEU A 179 60.32 32.39 -96.73
N GLU A 180 59.58 32.77 -97.77
CA GLU A 180 58.17 33.18 -97.62
C GLU A 180 57.24 32.00 -97.29
N GLN A 181 57.51 30.79 -97.82
CA GLN A 181 56.74 29.59 -97.48
C GLN A 181 56.97 29.11 -96.03
N ASP A 182 58.17 29.25 -95.49
CA ASP A 182 58.46 28.87 -94.09
C ASP A 182 57.72 29.76 -93.09
N GLN A 183 57.55 31.06 -93.41
CA GLN A 183 56.77 31.97 -92.57
C GLN A 183 55.27 31.63 -92.57
N LEU A 184 54.72 31.24 -93.73
CA LEU A 184 53.32 30.80 -93.84
C LEU A 184 53.09 29.48 -93.08
N LYS A 185 54.03 28.54 -93.18
CA LYS A 185 53.97 27.26 -92.46
C LYS A 185 53.98 27.45 -90.93
N ARG A 186 54.82 28.35 -90.41
CA ARG A 186 54.82 28.71 -88.98
C ARG A 186 53.47 29.29 -88.54
N ASN A 187 52.90 30.23 -89.28
CA ASN A 187 51.61 30.82 -88.96
C ASN A 187 50.46 29.78 -88.94
N ILE A 188 50.49 28.80 -89.85
CA ILE A 188 49.49 27.71 -89.88
C ILE A 188 49.66 26.79 -88.67
N VAL A 189 50.89 26.42 -88.31
CA VAL A 189 51.19 25.59 -87.13
C VAL A 189 50.75 26.29 -85.84
N ASP A 190 51.04 27.57 -85.70
CA ASP A 190 50.66 28.35 -84.51
C ASP A 190 49.13 28.52 -84.41
N ASN A 191 48.42 28.72 -85.53
CA ASN A 191 46.95 28.79 -85.52
C ASN A 191 46.31 27.43 -85.15
N LEU A 192 46.87 26.32 -85.64
CA LEU A 192 46.44 24.97 -85.28
C LEU A 192 46.65 24.70 -83.78
N ASN A 193 47.79 25.11 -83.23
CA ASN A 193 48.08 24.97 -81.81
C ASN A 193 47.15 25.87 -80.97
N TYR A 194 46.91 27.12 -81.38
CA TYR A 194 45.96 28.00 -80.72
C TYR A 194 44.55 27.39 -80.67
N ARG A 195 44.06 26.83 -81.78
CA ARG A 195 42.74 26.17 -81.82
C ARG A 195 42.67 24.94 -80.92
N LYS A 196 43.72 24.11 -80.88
CA LYS A 196 43.79 22.95 -79.98
C LYS A 196 43.78 23.37 -78.51
N THR A 197 44.56 24.39 -78.16
CA THR A 197 44.63 24.89 -76.78
C THR A 197 43.31 25.55 -76.38
N LYS A 198 42.69 26.33 -77.27
CA LYS A 198 41.38 26.93 -77.04
C LYS A 198 40.30 25.88 -76.82
N ALA A 199 40.24 24.83 -77.66
CA ALA A 199 39.30 23.73 -77.48
C ALA A 199 39.47 23.01 -76.13
N LYS A 200 40.71 22.83 -75.66
CA LYS A 200 40.97 22.27 -74.31
C LYS A 200 40.51 23.21 -73.20
N VAL A 201 40.72 24.52 -73.34
CA VAL A 201 40.25 25.50 -72.36
C VAL A 201 38.74 25.53 -72.32
N ASP A 202 38.06 25.50 -73.46
CA ASP A 202 36.60 25.47 -73.54
C ASP A 202 36.04 24.16 -72.94
N GLN A 203 36.71 23.03 -73.15
CA GLN A 203 36.35 21.74 -72.53
C GLN A 203 36.55 21.76 -71.01
N LEU A 204 37.68 22.27 -70.52
CA LEU A 204 37.92 22.39 -69.08
C LEU A 204 36.97 23.42 -68.44
N GLY A 205 36.63 24.50 -69.14
CA GLY A 205 35.65 25.48 -68.70
C GLY A 205 34.27 24.86 -68.53
N THR A 206 33.81 24.08 -69.52
CA THR A 206 32.53 23.34 -69.40
C THR A 206 32.56 22.27 -68.31
N GLU A 207 33.67 21.57 -68.10
CA GLU A 207 33.81 20.64 -66.97
C GLU A 207 33.73 21.35 -65.61
N ILE A 208 34.40 22.49 -65.44
CA ILE A 208 34.33 23.29 -64.22
C ILE A 208 32.90 23.79 -63.99
N GLU A 209 32.24 24.35 -65.01
CA GLU A 209 30.85 24.80 -64.91
C GLU A 209 29.91 23.66 -64.52
N THR A 210 30.07 22.46 -65.09
CA THR A 210 29.24 21.30 -64.71
C THR A 210 29.50 20.82 -63.28
N LEU A 211 30.74 20.93 -62.79
CA LEU A 211 31.10 20.60 -61.41
C LEU A 211 30.55 21.64 -60.43
N GLU A 212 30.67 22.93 -60.75
CA GLU A 212 30.11 24.03 -59.96
C GLU A 212 28.58 23.96 -59.91
N GLU A 213 27.92 23.66 -61.03
CA GLU A 213 26.47 23.50 -61.08
C GLU A 213 26.01 22.27 -60.28
N ARG A 214 26.77 21.17 -60.28
CA ARG A 214 26.54 20.01 -59.41
C ARG A 214 26.75 20.36 -57.94
N MET A 215 27.77 21.14 -57.58
CA MET A 215 27.99 21.60 -56.21
C MET A 215 26.89 22.55 -55.71
N LEU A 216 26.36 23.40 -56.59
CA LEU A 216 25.21 24.26 -56.32
C LEU A 216 23.92 23.44 -56.15
N LYS A 217 23.67 22.43 -57.00
CA LYS A 217 22.51 21.53 -56.91
C LYS A 217 22.52 20.66 -55.65
N ILE A 218 23.70 20.20 -55.22
CA ILE A 218 23.88 19.44 -53.96
C ILE A 218 23.78 20.37 -52.73
N GLY A 219 23.83 21.69 -52.94
CA GLY A 219 23.61 22.67 -51.89
C GLY A 219 24.79 22.82 -50.95
N GLY A 220 26.02 22.84 -51.47
CA GLY A 220 27.24 23.17 -50.71
C GLY A 220 27.62 22.16 -49.61
N ILE A 221 28.90 21.81 -49.54
CA ILE A 221 29.45 20.87 -48.55
C ILE A 221 29.04 21.26 -47.10
N SER A 222 28.97 22.57 -46.83
CA SER A 222 28.57 23.12 -45.53
C SER A 222 27.14 22.72 -45.08
N ARG A 223 26.18 22.56 -45.98
CA ARG A 223 24.81 22.16 -45.62
C ARG A 223 24.74 20.69 -45.23
N VAL A 224 25.43 19.84 -45.98
CA VAL A 224 25.56 18.41 -45.68
C VAL A 224 26.30 18.21 -44.36
N GLU A 225 27.39 18.93 -44.12
CA GLU A 225 28.11 18.90 -42.84
C GLU A 225 27.25 19.38 -41.66
N SER A 226 26.44 20.42 -41.86
CA SER A 226 25.50 20.90 -40.83
C SER A 226 24.41 19.88 -40.52
N GLU A 227 23.83 19.24 -41.54
CA GLU A 227 22.83 18.17 -41.35
C GLU A 227 23.44 16.94 -40.67
N LEU A 228 24.67 16.56 -41.04
CA LEU A 228 25.39 15.44 -40.43
C LEU A 228 25.72 15.73 -38.96
N GLN A 229 26.12 16.96 -38.63
CA GLN A 229 26.27 17.40 -37.25
C GLN A 229 24.95 17.35 -36.48
N LYS A 230 23.85 17.84 -37.05
CA LYS A 230 22.52 17.80 -36.40
C LYS A 230 22.09 16.36 -36.13
N LEU A 231 22.24 15.47 -37.11
CA LEU A 231 21.92 14.04 -36.96
C LEU A 231 22.83 13.36 -35.93
N SER A 232 24.12 13.73 -35.85
CA SER A 232 25.04 13.21 -34.83
C SER A 232 24.64 13.65 -33.42
N HIS A 233 24.30 14.92 -33.23
CA HIS A 233 23.82 15.42 -31.93
C HIS A 233 22.51 14.74 -31.53
N GLU A 234 21.59 14.54 -32.48
CA GLU A 234 20.33 13.85 -32.21
C GLU A 234 20.56 12.38 -31.86
N ARG A 235 21.50 11.70 -32.54
CA ARG A 235 21.92 10.35 -32.19
C ARG A 235 22.48 10.28 -30.76
N GLU A 236 23.36 11.20 -30.39
CA GLU A 236 23.93 11.27 -29.03
C GLU A 236 22.88 11.56 -27.97
N ARG A 237 21.92 12.45 -28.27
CA ARG A 237 20.76 12.72 -27.42
C ARG A 237 19.94 11.45 -27.17
N LEU A 238 19.55 10.76 -28.24
CA LEU A 238 18.79 9.52 -28.16
C LEU A 238 19.55 8.40 -27.44
N LEU A 239 20.87 8.28 -27.66
CA LEU A 239 21.72 7.35 -26.93
C LEU A 239 21.79 7.66 -25.43
N SER A 240 21.89 8.94 -25.07
CA SER A 240 21.86 9.38 -23.67
C SER A 240 20.53 9.04 -23.00
N GLU A 241 19.40 9.29 -23.68
CA GLU A 241 18.07 8.93 -23.20
C GLU A 241 17.92 7.41 -23.05
N LEU A 242 18.37 6.62 -24.03
CA LEU A 242 18.36 5.17 -23.95
C LEU A 242 19.16 4.65 -22.76
N ASN A 243 20.37 5.19 -22.54
CA ASN A 243 21.21 4.81 -21.42
C ASN A 243 20.58 5.19 -20.07
N LYS A 244 19.94 6.36 -19.97
CA LYS A 244 19.17 6.75 -18.78
C LYS A 244 18.03 5.78 -18.52
N CYS A 245 17.20 5.50 -19.53
CA CYS A 245 16.09 4.55 -19.41
C CYS A 245 16.57 3.16 -19.01
N ARG A 246 17.68 2.69 -19.59
CA ARG A 246 18.28 1.38 -19.27
C ARG A 246 18.81 1.32 -17.84
N GLY A 247 19.48 2.38 -17.38
CA GLY A 247 19.91 2.52 -15.98
C GLY A 247 18.73 2.48 -15.02
N THR A 248 17.68 3.27 -15.30
CA THR A 248 16.46 3.31 -14.49
C THR A 248 15.75 1.95 -14.46
N MET A 249 15.65 1.25 -15.60
CA MET A 249 15.09 -0.11 -15.65
C MET A 249 15.89 -1.09 -14.79
N SER A 250 17.22 -1.03 -14.82
CA SER A 250 18.07 -1.89 -13.99
C SER A 250 17.81 -1.64 -12.50
N VAL A 251 17.73 -0.38 -12.08
CA VAL A 251 17.42 -0.02 -10.69
C VAL A 251 16.04 -0.54 -10.27
N TYR A 252 15.02 -0.37 -11.11
CA TYR A 252 13.69 -0.91 -10.81
C TYR A 252 13.68 -2.44 -10.75
N GLN A 253 14.40 -3.13 -11.64
CA GLN A 253 14.52 -4.59 -11.60
C GLN A 253 15.20 -5.06 -10.31
N ASP A 254 16.26 -4.39 -9.87
CA ASP A 254 16.95 -4.73 -8.62
C ASP A 254 16.10 -4.44 -7.39
N ASN A 255 15.35 -3.33 -7.39
CA ASN A 255 14.38 -3.03 -6.34
C ASN A 255 13.24 -4.05 -6.30
N ILE A 256 12.73 -4.50 -7.45
CA ILE A 256 11.72 -5.57 -7.50
C ILE A 256 12.29 -6.87 -6.92
N LYS A 257 13.53 -7.23 -7.23
CA LYS A 257 14.19 -8.42 -6.67
C LYS A 257 14.32 -8.31 -5.15
N LYS A 258 14.81 -7.17 -4.64
CA LYS A 258 14.93 -6.91 -3.20
C LYS A 258 13.57 -6.99 -2.50
N ASN A 259 12.57 -6.26 -2.98
CA ASN A 259 11.23 -6.26 -2.41
C ASN A 259 10.59 -7.65 -2.44
N LYS A 260 10.82 -8.46 -3.49
CA LYS A 260 10.35 -9.86 -3.54
C LYS A 260 11.02 -10.75 -2.48
N VAL A 261 12.28 -10.49 -2.13
CA VAL A 261 12.96 -11.20 -1.04
C VAL A 261 12.43 -10.72 0.30
N ASP A 262 12.25 -9.42 0.47
CA ASP A 262 11.71 -8.84 1.71
C ASP A 262 10.30 -9.35 2.00
N LEU A 263 9.41 -9.40 0.99
CA LEU A 263 8.06 -9.97 1.13
C LEU A 263 8.03 -11.43 1.59
N LYS A 264 9.13 -12.19 1.41
CA LYS A 264 9.26 -13.57 1.90
C LYS A 264 9.76 -13.67 3.33
N GLN A 265 10.27 -12.58 3.91
CA GLN A 265 10.70 -12.57 5.30
C GLN A 265 9.53 -12.87 6.24
N ALA A 266 9.81 -13.53 7.36
CA ALA A 266 8.80 -13.95 8.32
C ALA A 266 7.93 -12.80 8.87
N GLN A 267 8.43 -11.56 8.85
CA GLN A 267 7.69 -10.38 9.29
C GLN A 267 6.60 -9.92 8.30
N TYR A 268 6.76 -10.17 7.00
CA TYR A 268 5.79 -9.77 5.96
C TYR A 268 4.98 -10.94 5.44
N LYS A 269 5.53 -12.15 5.50
CA LYS A 269 4.84 -13.37 5.11
C LYS A 269 3.55 -13.53 5.95
N ASP A 270 2.41 -13.72 5.28
CA ASP A 270 1.10 -13.92 5.91
C ASP A 270 0.72 -12.80 6.92
N ILE A 271 1.21 -11.57 6.71
CA ILE A 271 0.97 -10.45 7.63
C ILE A 271 -0.51 -10.10 7.72
N ASP A 272 -1.25 -10.15 6.60
CA ASP A 272 -2.67 -9.86 6.58
C ASP A 272 -3.44 -10.85 7.45
N LYS A 273 -3.14 -12.15 7.32
CA LYS A 273 -3.77 -13.20 8.14
C LYS A 273 -3.48 -12.97 9.62
N ARG A 274 -2.23 -12.73 10.00
CA ARG A 274 -1.85 -12.47 11.40
C ARG A 274 -2.49 -11.19 11.94
N TYR A 275 -2.59 -10.15 11.13
CA TYR A 275 -3.29 -8.92 11.47
C TYR A 275 -4.78 -9.20 11.73
N TYR A 276 -5.45 -9.94 10.84
CA TYR A 276 -6.85 -10.31 11.04
C TYR A 276 -7.05 -11.17 12.28
N ASP A 277 -6.20 -12.18 12.52
CA ASP A 277 -6.26 -13.03 13.71
C ASP A 277 -6.11 -12.18 15.00
N GLN A 278 -5.14 -11.26 15.02
CA GLN A 278 -4.91 -10.36 16.16
C GLN A 278 -6.05 -9.36 16.34
N LEU A 279 -6.61 -8.84 15.24
CA LEU A 279 -7.74 -7.92 15.26
C LEU A 279 -9.00 -8.60 15.80
N ILE A 280 -9.26 -9.84 15.37
CA ILE A 280 -10.36 -10.66 15.90
C ILE A 280 -10.15 -10.86 17.40
N GLN A 281 -8.96 -11.30 17.84
CA GLN A 281 -8.66 -11.49 19.25
C GLN A 281 -8.87 -10.21 20.07
N LEU A 282 -8.39 -9.07 19.58
CA LEU A 282 -8.58 -7.77 20.22
C LEU A 282 -10.08 -7.44 20.34
N LYS A 283 -10.83 -7.54 19.24
CA LYS A 283 -12.25 -7.18 19.23
C LYS A 283 -13.09 -8.12 20.10
N THR A 284 -12.83 -9.43 20.05
CA THR A 284 -13.50 -10.41 20.92
C THR A 284 -13.18 -10.15 22.40
N THR A 285 -11.94 -9.80 22.74
CA THR A 285 -11.54 -9.48 24.12
C THR A 285 -12.17 -8.15 24.59
N GLU A 286 -12.20 -7.13 23.73
CA GLU A 286 -12.91 -5.87 24.01
C GLU A 286 -14.40 -6.10 24.26
N MET A 287 -15.05 -6.98 23.47
CA MET A 287 -16.45 -7.36 23.68
C MET A 287 -16.64 -8.08 25.02
N ALA A 288 -15.79 -9.07 25.33
CA ALA A 288 -15.85 -9.79 26.60
C ALA A 288 -15.67 -8.86 27.80
N ASN A 289 -14.71 -7.91 27.74
CA ASN A 289 -14.52 -6.91 28.79
C ASN A 289 -15.74 -6.01 28.97
N LYS A 290 -16.37 -5.56 27.87
CA LYS A 290 -17.60 -4.77 27.94
C LYS A 290 -18.75 -5.56 28.55
N ASP A 291 -18.87 -6.85 28.26
CA ASP A 291 -19.91 -7.69 28.83
C ASP A 291 -19.65 -7.98 30.32
N LEU A 292 -18.40 -8.24 30.71
CA LEU A 292 -18.01 -8.36 32.12
C LEU A 292 -18.32 -7.10 32.92
N ASP A 293 -18.01 -5.91 32.37
CA ASP A 293 -18.35 -4.64 33.00
C ASP A 293 -19.87 -4.45 33.14
N ARG A 294 -20.64 -4.83 32.11
CA ARG A 294 -22.11 -4.83 32.18
C ARG A 294 -22.63 -5.77 33.26
N TYR A 295 -22.10 -6.98 33.36
CA TYR A 295 -22.51 -7.93 34.39
C TYR A 295 -22.13 -7.46 35.79
N TYR A 296 -20.94 -6.88 35.96
CA TYR A 296 -20.49 -6.28 37.21
C TYR A 296 -21.45 -5.16 37.65
N ASN A 297 -21.75 -4.22 36.76
CA ASN A 297 -22.65 -3.10 37.02
C ASN A 297 -24.10 -3.56 37.26
N ALA A 298 -24.57 -4.59 36.56
CA ALA A 298 -25.90 -5.16 36.78
C ALA A 298 -25.99 -5.84 38.15
N LEU A 299 -24.96 -6.61 38.55
CA LEU A 299 -24.90 -7.25 39.85
C LEU A 299 -24.81 -6.22 40.98
N ASP A 300 -23.99 -5.18 40.83
CA ASP A 300 -23.90 -4.07 41.79
C ASP A 300 -25.26 -3.41 42.00
N LYS A 301 -25.95 -3.02 40.91
CA LYS A 301 -27.30 -2.45 41.00
C LYS A 301 -28.29 -3.39 41.64
N ALA A 302 -28.23 -4.69 41.33
CA ALA A 302 -29.12 -5.68 41.94
C ALA A 302 -28.87 -5.84 43.44
N LEU A 303 -27.61 -5.84 43.87
CA LEU A 303 -27.23 -5.91 45.29
C LEU A 303 -27.65 -4.65 46.05
N MET A 304 -27.41 -3.45 45.48
CA MET A 304 -27.86 -2.19 46.08
C MET A 304 -29.38 -2.16 46.22
N ARG A 305 -30.11 -2.52 45.16
CA ARG A 305 -31.57 -2.59 45.19
C ARG A 305 -32.07 -3.62 46.21
N PHE A 306 -31.44 -4.78 46.29
CA PHE A 306 -31.80 -5.82 47.25
C PHE A 306 -31.58 -5.32 48.68
N HIS A 307 -30.45 -4.67 48.96
CA HIS A 307 -30.15 -4.11 50.27
C HIS A 307 -31.15 -3.03 50.68
N THR A 308 -31.41 -2.03 49.82
CA THR A 308 -32.41 -0.97 50.07
C THR A 308 -33.79 -1.57 50.34
N MET A 309 -34.23 -2.48 49.47
CA MET A 309 -35.53 -3.15 49.62
C MET A 309 -35.63 -3.92 50.94
N LYS A 310 -34.56 -4.63 51.34
CA LYS A 310 -34.54 -5.38 52.59
C LYS A 310 -34.51 -4.47 53.81
N MET A 311 -33.79 -3.35 53.78
CA MET A 311 -33.80 -2.37 54.88
C MET A 311 -35.16 -1.68 55.02
N GLU A 312 -35.84 -1.36 53.91
CA GLU A 312 -37.22 -0.85 53.94
C GLU A 312 -38.19 -1.86 54.56
N GLU A 313 -38.09 -3.15 54.17
CA GLU A 313 -38.89 -4.24 54.72
C GLU A 313 -38.66 -4.42 56.23
N ILE A 314 -37.39 -4.44 56.66
CA ILE A 314 -37.01 -4.53 58.07
C ILE A 314 -37.55 -3.33 58.85
N ASN A 315 -37.35 -2.11 58.36
CA ASN A 315 -37.80 -0.89 59.03
C ASN A 315 -39.32 -0.79 59.15
N LYS A 316 -40.04 -1.31 58.16
CA LYS A 316 -41.50 -1.40 58.23
C LYS A 316 -41.93 -2.32 59.38
N ILE A 317 -41.34 -3.51 59.48
CA ILE A 317 -41.66 -4.48 60.54
C ILE A 317 -41.25 -3.93 61.91
N ILE A 318 -40.06 -3.33 62.02
CA ILE A 318 -39.59 -2.69 63.25
C ILE A 318 -40.59 -1.62 63.72
N ARG A 319 -41.02 -0.73 62.83
CA ARG A 319 -41.98 0.34 63.15
C ARG A 319 -43.30 -0.23 63.64
N GLU A 320 -43.84 -1.22 62.93
CA GLU A 320 -45.10 -1.87 63.30
C GLU A 320 -45.02 -2.56 64.66
N LEU A 321 -43.96 -3.35 64.91
CA LEU A 321 -43.75 -4.02 66.19
C LEU A 321 -43.54 -3.02 67.33
N TRP A 322 -42.72 -1.98 67.13
CA TRP A 322 -42.46 -0.96 68.14
C TRP A 322 -43.74 -0.28 68.62
N GLN A 323 -44.57 0.20 67.69
CA GLN A 323 -45.82 0.90 68.00
C GLN A 323 -46.85 0.02 68.75
N GLN A 324 -46.72 -1.30 68.64
CA GLN A 324 -47.62 -2.24 69.30
C GLN A 324 -47.11 -2.67 70.68
N THR A 325 -45.79 -2.78 70.84
CA THR A 325 -45.17 -3.27 72.08
C THR A 325 -44.81 -2.15 73.05
N TYR A 326 -44.32 -1.02 72.56
CA TYR A 326 -43.83 0.07 73.41
C TYR A 326 -45.00 0.92 73.90
N ARG A 327 -45.10 1.11 75.21
CA ARG A 327 -46.16 1.90 75.85
C ARG A 327 -45.72 3.29 76.32
N GLY A 328 -44.46 3.66 76.13
CA GLY A 328 -43.96 5.00 76.42
C GLY A 328 -44.42 6.02 75.38
N GLN A 329 -44.58 7.28 75.80
CA GLN A 329 -44.96 8.41 74.93
C GLN A 329 -43.76 9.21 74.40
N ASP A 330 -42.55 8.81 74.77
CA ASP A 330 -41.31 9.50 74.48
C ASP A 330 -40.69 9.13 73.13
N ILE A 331 -41.04 7.97 72.55
CA ILE A 331 -40.50 7.48 71.27
C ILE A 331 -41.64 6.95 70.39
N ASP A 332 -41.82 7.57 69.23
CA ASP A 332 -42.89 7.23 68.28
C ASP A 332 -42.60 5.93 67.53
N TYR A 333 -41.39 5.79 66.99
CA TYR A 333 -40.88 4.56 66.37
C TYR A 333 -39.35 4.57 66.32
N ILE A 334 -38.78 3.41 66.06
CA ILE A 334 -37.34 3.24 65.81
C ILE A 334 -37.12 2.74 64.37
N SER A 335 -35.94 3.00 63.83
CA SER A 335 -35.51 2.54 62.50
C SER A 335 -34.01 2.29 62.47
N ILE A 336 -33.58 1.44 61.55
CA ILE A 336 -32.18 1.23 61.21
C ILE A 336 -31.87 2.08 59.98
N HIS A 337 -30.96 3.02 60.15
CA HIS A 337 -30.40 3.78 59.04
C HIS A 337 -29.14 3.08 58.54
N SER A 338 -29.00 3.00 57.21
CA SER A 338 -27.83 2.42 56.56
C SER A 338 -27.20 3.42 55.63
N ASP A 339 -25.99 3.89 55.98
CA ASP A 339 -25.18 4.76 55.15
C ASP A 339 -24.17 3.94 54.35
N SER A 340 -24.07 4.20 53.05
CA SER A 340 -23.02 3.62 52.20
C SER A 340 -21.82 4.57 52.13
N GLU A 341 -20.68 4.19 52.71
CA GLU A 341 -19.46 4.96 52.61
C GLU A 341 -18.65 4.57 51.36
N GLY A 342 -18.63 5.44 50.35
CA GLY A 342 -17.63 5.44 49.28
C GLY A 342 -17.89 4.55 48.05
N ALA A 343 -17.20 4.87 46.96
CA ALA A 343 -17.43 4.33 45.61
C ALA A 343 -16.59 3.08 45.24
N GLY A 344 -15.89 2.43 46.17
CA GLY A 344 -14.89 1.39 45.84
C GLY A 344 -14.97 0.10 46.66
N THR A 345 -15.25 0.20 47.95
CA THR A 345 -15.43 -0.95 48.86
C THR A 345 -16.68 -0.67 49.67
N ARG A 346 -17.72 -1.48 49.47
CA ARG A 346 -19.05 -1.27 50.05
C ARG A 346 -19.03 -1.46 51.58
N SER A 347 -18.55 -0.46 52.30
CA SER A 347 -18.66 -0.37 53.74
C SER A 347 -20.00 0.25 54.08
N TYR A 348 -20.87 -0.51 54.75
CA TYR A 348 -22.13 0.01 55.27
C TYR A 348 -21.96 0.33 56.75
N SER A 349 -22.31 1.55 57.12
CA SER A 349 -22.46 1.96 58.51
C SER A 349 -23.95 1.86 58.88
N TYR A 350 -24.24 1.22 60.02
CA TYR A 350 -25.61 1.03 60.49
C TYR A 350 -25.81 1.72 61.84
N ASN A 351 -26.82 2.58 61.90
CA ASN A 351 -27.18 3.32 63.11
C ASN A 351 -28.65 3.07 63.44
N VAL A 352 -28.97 2.84 64.72
CA VAL A 352 -30.35 2.74 65.18
C VAL A 352 -30.82 4.11 65.61
N LEU A 353 -31.85 4.61 64.93
CA LEU A 353 -32.45 5.92 65.14
C LEU A 353 -33.81 5.77 65.80
N MET A 354 -34.18 6.74 66.62
CA MET A 354 -35.50 6.89 67.23
C MET A 354 -36.13 8.21 66.77
N GLN A 355 -37.41 8.17 66.45
CA GLN A 355 -38.22 9.34 66.17
C GLN A 355 -38.90 9.80 67.45
N THR A 356 -38.70 11.06 67.81
CA THR A 356 -39.33 11.70 68.97
C THR A 356 -39.97 13.01 68.53
N GLY A 357 -41.27 12.99 68.22
CA GLY A 357 -41.96 14.11 67.59
C GLY A 357 -41.35 14.44 66.23
N ASP A 358 -40.85 15.66 66.07
CA ASP A 358 -40.23 16.12 64.81
C ASP A 358 -38.71 15.85 64.73
N ALA A 359 -38.11 15.28 65.77
CA ALA A 359 -36.67 15.04 65.83
C ALA A 359 -36.31 13.56 65.64
N GLU A 360 -35.30 13.31 64.79
CA GLU A 360 -34.67 12.00 64.62
C GLU A 360 -33.34 11.97 65.37
N LEU A 361 -33.17 11.01 66.28
CA LEU A 361 -32.03 10.94 67.19
C LEU A 361 -31.42 9.54 67.18
N GLU A 362 -30.09 9.45 67.23
CA GLU A 362 -29.42 8.16 67.43
C GLU A 362 -29.72 7.62 68.84
N MET A 363 -30.12 6.35 68.93
CA MET A 363 -30.44 5.68 70.19
C MET A 363 -29.20 5.41 71.05
N ARG A 364 -28.03 5.27 70.40
CA ARG A 364 -26.78 4.91 71.08
C ARG A 364 -26.45 5.94 72.16
N GLY A 365 -26.34 5.48 73.41
CA GLY A 365 -26.06 6.34 74.57
C GLY A 365 -27.22 7.24 75.02
N ARG A 366 -28.41 7.15 74.40
CA ARG A 366 -29.58 8.01 74.70
C ARG A 366 -30.83 7.25 75.15
N CYS A 367 -30.80 5.92 75.16
CA CYS A 367 -31.93 5.08 75.58
C CYS A 367 -31.72 4.43 76.95
N SER A 368 -32.85 4.17 77.64
CA SER A 368 -32.90 3.46 78.93
C SER A 368 -32.57 1.97 78.78
N ALA A 369 -32.33 1.27 79.89
CA ALA A 369 -32.05 -0.17 79.87
C ALA A 369 -33.22 -0.97 79.26
N GLY A 370 -34.46 -0.66 79.64
CA GLY A 370 -35.66 -1.32 79.10
C GLY A 370 -35.86 -1.05 77.61
N GLN A 371 -35.65 0.20 77.17
CA GLN A 371 -35.72 0.57 75.74
C GLN A 371 -34.68 -0.18 74.90
N LYS A 372 -33.46 -0.37 75.42
CA LYS A 372 -32.41 -1.16 74.74
C LYS A 372 -32.83 -2.61 74.56
N VAL A 373 -33.36 -3.23 75.61
CA VAL A 373 -33.80 -4.63 75.55
C VAL A 373 -34.95 -4.79 74.56
N LEU A 374 -35.97 -3.93 74.66
CA LEU A 374 -37.12 -3.98 73.76
C LEU A 374 -36.73 -3.73 72.30
N ALA A 375 -35.94 -2.68 72.02
CA ALA A 375 -35.46 -2.38 70.67
C ALA A 375 -34.65 -3.55 70.09
N SER A 376 -33.77 -4.16 70.88
CA SER A 376 -32.96 -5.30 70.46
C SER A 376 -33.82 -6.52 70.12
N LEU A 377 -34.86 -6.79 70.92
CA LEU A 377 -35.81 -7.89 70.66
C LEU A 377 -36.61 -7.66 69.38
N ILE A 378 -37.15 -6.44 69.20
CA ILE A 378 -37.91 -6.07 67.99
C ILE A 378 -37.05 -6.17 66.74
N ILE A 379 -35.81 -5.65 66.78
CA ILE A 379 -34.89 -5.74 65.64
C ILE A 379 -34.60 -7.21 65.31
N ARG A 380 -34.37 -8.07 66.31
CA ARG A 380 -34.15 -9.50 66.08
C ARG A 380 -35.38 -10.19 65.48
N LEU A 381 -36.58 -9.85 65.94
CA LEU A 381 -37.83 -10.36 65.39
C LEU A 381 -38.00 -9.95 63.92
N ALA A 382 -37.77 -8.67 63.60
CA ALA A 382 -37.85 -8.15 62.25
C ALA A 382 -36.83 -8.81 61.31
N LEU A 383 -35.58 -8.98 61.75
CA LEU A 383 -34.55 -9.68 60.97
C LEU A 383 -34.91 -11.15 60.71
N ALA A 384 -35.43 -11.85 61.73
CA ALA A 384 -35.87 -13.23 61.58
C ALA A 384 -37.07 -13.35 60.62
N GLU A 385 -37.97 -12.37 60.62
CA GLU A 385 -39.07 -12.29 59.66
C GLU A 385 -38.59 -12.09 58.22
N THR A 386 -37.69 -11.14 58.01
CA THR A 386 -37.26 -10.76 56.66
C THR A 386 -36.29 -11.78 56.02
N PHE A 387 -35.43 -12.41 56.81
CA PHE A 387 -34.36 -13.28 56.30
C PHE A 387 -34.59 -14.78 56.51
N CYS A 388 -35.35 -15.19 57.53
CA CYS A 388 -35.44 -16.59 57.92
C CYS A 388 -36.74 -17.28 57.50
N LEU A 389 -37.21 -17.02 56.26
CA LEU A 389 -38.42 -17.63 55.69
C LEU A 389 -38.42 -19.18 55.74
N ASN A 390 -37.24 -19.80 55.64
CA ASN A 390 -37.06 -21.26 55.62
C ASN A 390 -36.47 -21.83 56.93
N CYS A 391 -36.17 -20.99 57.93
CA CYS A 391 -35.59 -21.40 59.21
C CYS A 391 -36.24 -20.60 60.34
N GLY A 392 -37.47 -20.95 60.70
CA GLY A 392 -38.28 -20.19 61.65
C GLY A 392 -37.97 -20.46 63.12
N ILE A 393 -36.73 -20.81 63.49
CA ILE A 393 -36.38 -21.03 64.90
C ILE A 393 -35.97 -19.71 65.54
N LEU A 394 -36.71 -19.28 66.56
CA LEU A 394 -36.38 -18.13 67.39
C LEU A 394 -36.31 -18.53 68.86
N ALA A 395 -35.18 -18.24 69.50
CA ALA A 395 -34.99 -18.43 70.93
C ALA A 395 -34.85 -17.09 71.64
N LEU A 396 -35.69 -16.85 72.64
CA LEU A 396 -35.70 -15.66 73.48
C LEU A 396 -35.39 -16.07 74.91
N ASP A 397 -34.21 -15.68 75.39
CA ASP A 397 -33.76 -15.93 76.76
C ASP A 397 -34.01 -14.69 77.62
N GLU A 398 -34.86 -14.82 78.63
CA GLU A 398 -35.32 -13.77 79.54
C GLU A 398 -35.74 -12.46 78.84
N PRO A 399 -36.73 -12.51 77.92
CA PRO A 399 -37.13 -11.36 77.12
C PRO A 399 -37.74 -10.20 77.92
N THR A 400 -38.15 -10.43 79.17
CA THR A 400 -38.71 -9.41 80.07
C THR A 400 -37.66 -8.70 80.93
N THR A 401 -36.37 -9.01 80.75
CA THR A 401 -35.27 -8.38 81.50
C THR A 401 -35.33 -6.85 81.38
N ASN A 402 -35.41 -6.15 82.52
CA ASN A 402 -35.52 -4.68 82.59
C ASN A 402 -36.77 -4.07 81.91
N LEU A 403 -37.81 -4.85 81.62
CA LEU A 403 -39.11 -4.35 81.19
C LEU A 403 -40.05 -4.16 82.39
N ASP A 404 -40.89 -3.13 82.33
CA ASP A 404 -41.99 -2.97 83.27
C ASP A 404 -43.18 -3.85 82.88
N GLY A 405 -44.13 -4.03 83.80
CA GLY A 405 -45.30 -4.89 83.59
C GLY A 405 -46.06 -4.61 82.28
N PRO A 406 -46.42 -3.35 81.97
CA PRO A 406 -47.15 -3.03 80.73
C PRO A 406 -46.39 -3.35 79.43
N ASN A 407 -45.07 -3.09 79.38
CA ASN A 407 -44.28 -3.43 78.19
C ASN A 407 -44.06 -4.95 78.08
N ALA A 408 -43.90 -5.65 79.20
CA ALA A 408 -43.83 -7.13 79.21
C ALA A 408 -45.14 -7.77 78.69
N GLU A 409 -46.31 -7.27 79.13
CA GLU A 409 -47.61 -7.73 78.63
C GLU A 409 -47.80 -7.44 77.14
N SER A 410 -47.38 -6.25 76.70
CA SER A 410 -47.49 -5.84 75.29
C SER A 410 -46.55 -6.65 74.40
N LEU A 411 -45.36 -7.01 74.89
CA LEU A 411 -44.44 -7.92 74.23
C LEU A 411 -45.04 -9.34 74.11
N ALA A 412 -45.67 -9.85 75.16
CA ALA A 412 -46.37 -11.15 75.11
C ALA A 412 -47.48 -11.14 74.05
N ALA A 413 -48.29 -10.07 73.99
CA ALA A 413 -49.33 -9.92 72.98
C ALA A 413 -48.76 -9.87 71.54
N ALA A 414 -47.63 -9.20 71.33
CA ALA A 414 -46.97 -9.17 70.02
C ALA A 414 -46.42 -10.55 69.62
N LEU A 415 -45.79 -11.29 70.54
CA LEU A 415 -45.32 -12.65 70.29
C LEU A 415 -46.45 -13.62 69.96
N LEU A 416 -47.58 -13.54 70.68
CA LEU A 416 -48.78 -14.33 70.36
C LEU A 416 -49.30 -14.06 68.96
N ARG A 417 -49.29 -12.80 68.50
CA ARG A 417 -49.70 -12.47 67.14
C ARG A 417 -48.74 -13.04 66.10
N ILE A 418 -47.43 -12.94 66.32
CA ILE A 418 -46.43 -13.56 65.43
C ILE A 418 -46.64 -15.07 65.35
N MET A 419 -46.90 -15.74 66.47
CA MET A 419 -47.23 -17.16 66.51
C MET A 419 -48.52 -17.48 65.74
N ALA A 420 -49.54 -16.63 65.82
CA ALA A 420 -50.80 -16.81 65.09
C ALA A 420 -50.63 -16.61 63.58
N ASP A 421 -49.94 -15.56 63.16
CA ASP A 421 -49.68 -15.23 61.76
C ASP A 421 -48.83 -16.31 61.07
N ARG A 422 -47.93 -16.96 61.83
CA ARG A 422 -47.06 -18.05 61.34
C ARG A 422 -47.57 -19.45 61.65
N LYS A 423 -48.78 -19.59 62.21
CA LYS A 423 -49.37 -20.90 62.55
C LYS A 423 -49.55 -21.82 61.34
N SER A 424 -49.74 -21.24 60.16
CA SER A 424 -49.88 -21.97 58.89
C SER A 424 -48.55 -22.36 58.24
N GLN A 425 -47.41 -21.85 58.75
CA GLN A 425 -46.08 -22.18 58.25
C GLN A 425 -45.55 -23.42 58.98
N GLU A 426 -45.15 -24.46 58.24
CA GLU A 426 -44.70 -25.73 58.83
C GLU A 426 -43.37 -25.63 59.60
N ASN A 427 -42.60 -24.54 59.43
CA ASN A 427 -41.21 -24.44 59.88
C ASN A 427 -40.95 -23.35 60.95
N PHE A 428 -41.95 -22.91 61.70
CA PHE A 428 -41.79 -21.91 62.77
C PHE A 428 -41.75 -22.55 64.18
N GLN A 429 -40.72 -22.23 64.95
CA GLN A 429 -40.53 -22.68 66.32
C GLN A 429 -40.06 -21.51 67.20
N LEU A 430 -40.85 -21.16 68.21
CA LEU A 430 -40.49 -20.17 69.22
C LEU A 430 -40.13 -20.87 70.53
N ILE A 431 -38.93 -20.59 71.05
CA ILE A 431 -38.45 -21.05 72.35
C ILE A 431 -38.34 -19.83 73.25
N VAL A 432 -39.05 -19.83 74.37
CA VAL A 432 -38.98 -18.76 75.38
C VAL A 432 -38.47 -19.35 76.67
N ILE A 433 -37.41 -18.77 77.22
CA ILE A 433 -36.88 -19.10 78.54
C ILE A 433 -37.19 -17.90 79.43
N THR A 434 -37.91 -18.13 80.53
CA THR A 434 -38.19 -17.06 81.48
C THR A 434 -38.41 -17.58 82.90
N HIS A 435 -38.06 -16.75 83.89
CA HIS A 435 -38.47 -16.90 85.29
C HIS A 435 -39.66 -16.01 85.66
N ASP A 436 -40.15 -15.16 84.73
CA ASP A 436 -41.36 -14.36 84.92
C ASP A 436 -42.60 -15.23 84.71
N GLU A 437 -43.19 -15.70 85.81
CA GLU A 437 -44.38 -16.56 85.79
C GLU A 437 -45.58 -15.87 85.11
N ARG A 438 -45.73 -14.54 85.26
CA ARG A 438 -46.84 -13.81 84.63
C ARG A 438 -46.66 -13.78 83.12
N PHE A 439 -45.46 -13.51 82.64
CA PHE A 439 -45.15 -13.55 81.21
C PHE A 439 -45.29 -14.96 80.62
N ALA A 440 -44.83 -15.99 81.36
CA ALA A 440 -44.99 -17.39 80.96
C ALA A 440 -46.47 -17.78 80.83
N GLN A 441 -47.35 -17.33 81.73
CA GLN A 441 -48.79 -17.57 81.65
C GLN A 441 -49.44 -16.86 80.46
N LEU A 442 -48.98 -15.64 80.13
CA LEU A 442 -49.52 -14.89 79.00
C LEU A 442 -49.22 -15.55 77.66
N ILE A 443 -48.00 -16.06 77.46
CA ILE A 443 -47.59 -16.73 76.21
C ILE A 443 -48.00 -18.21 76.19
N GLY A 444 -47.91 -18.90 77.31
CA GLY A 444 -48.19 -20.33 77.48
C GLY A 444 -49.66 -20.68 77.59
N GLN A 445 -50.51 -20.13 76.72
CA GLN A 445 -51.93 -20.49 76.66
C GLN A 445 -52.14 -21.81 75.91
N ARG A 446 -53.14 -22.61 76.31
CA ARG A 446 -53.46 -23.92 75.68
C ARG A 446 -53.67 -23.87 74.16
N GLN A 447 -53.99 -22.69 73.61
CA GLN A 447 -54.19 -22.50 72.17
C GLN A 447 -52.88 -22.63 71.36
N HIS A 448 -51.73 -22.50 72.02
CA HIS A 448 -50.41 -22.39 71.38
C HIS A 448 -49.37 -23.36 71.94
N ALA A 449 -49.54 -23.90 73.14
CA ALA A 449 -48.65 -24.90 73.73
C ALA A 449 -49.44 -25.89 74.63
N GLU A 450 -49.04 -27.17 74.60
CA GLU A 450 -49.63 -28.22 75.45
C GLU A 450 -48.89 -28.36 76.79
N LYS A 451 -47.57 -28.18 76.76
CA LYS A 451 -46.66 -28.36 77.89
C LYS A 451 -45.62 -27.25 77.93
N TYR A 452 -45.12 -26.95 79.12
CA TYR A 452 -43.89 -26.18 79.30
C TYR A 452 -42.86 -27.03 80.05
N TYR A 453 -41.59 -26.68 79.92
CA TYR A 453 -40.48 -27.37 80.58
C TYR A 453 -39.98 -26.51 81.73
N ARG A 454 -40.08 -27.02 82.95
CA ARG A 454 -39.50 -26.40 84.14
C ARG A 454 -38.10 -26.95 84.37
N VAL A 455 -37.13 -26.05 84.44
CA VAL A 455 -35.74 -26.40 84.77
C VAL A 455 -35.51 -26.06 86.25
N ALA A 456 -35.08 -27.05 87.04
CA ALA A 456 -34.79 -26.90 88.47
C ALA A 456 -33.46 -27.58 88.82
N LYS A 457 -32.96 -27.36 90.04
CA LYS A 457 -31.82 -28.11 90.57
C LYS A 457 -32.31 -29.17 91.53
N ASP A 458 -31.74 -30.37 91.45
CA ASP A 458 -31.95 -31.42 92.45
C ASP A 458 -31.15 -31.14 93.75
N ASP A 459 -31.31 -32.01 94.74
CA ASP A 459 -30.59 -31.93 96.03
C ASP A 459 -29.07 -31.98 95.88
N HIS A 460 -28.56 -32.47 94.74
CA HIS A 460 -27.14 -32.60 94.41
C HIS A 460 -26.64 -31.46 93.50
N GLN A 461 -27.45 -30.42 93.26
CA GLN A 461 -27.15 -29.30 92.37
C GLN A 461 -27.03 -29.65 90.87
N HIS A 462 -27.54 -30.79 90.43
CA HIS A 462 -27.69 -31.12 89.01
C HIS A 462 -28.95 -30.51 88.42
N SER A 463 -28.88 -30.06 87.16
CA SER A 463 -30.04 -29.55 86.43
C SER A 463 -30.97 -30.69 86.05
N ILE A 464 -32.24 -30.59 86.46
CA ILE A 464 -33.34 -31.48 86.07
C ILE A 464 -34.35 -30.71 85.22
N ILE A 465 -34.93 -31.39 84.23
CA ILE A 465 -35.93 -30.84 83.33
C ILE A 465 -37.22 -31.65 83.49
N GLU A 466 -38.30 -30.99 83.88
CA GLU A 466 -39.61 -31.61 84.08
C GLU A 466 -40.64 -30.98 83.13
N ALA A 467 -41.39 -31.80 82.42
CA ALA A 467 -42.50 -31.34 81.60
C ALA A 467 -43.75 -31.17 82.45
N GLN A 468 -44.35 -29.98 82.44
CA GLN A 468 -45.59 -29.65 83.15
C GLN A 468 -46.70 -29.30 82.14
N GLU A 469 -47.91 -29.77 82.40
CA GLU A 469 -49.08 -29.47 81.56
C GLU A 469 -49.61 -28.06 81.84
N ILE A 470 -50.04 -27.37 80.78
CA ILE A 470 -50.67 -26.06 80.92
C ILE A 470 -52.11 -26.24 81.44
N SER A 471 -52.38 -25.78 82.66
CA SER A 471 -53.71 -25.78 83.28
C SER A 471 -54.70 -24.91 82.48
N ALA A 472 -55.98 -25.28 82.48
CA ALA A 472 -57.04 -24.65 81.68
C ALA A 472 -57.35 -23.20 82.09
#